data_AF-A0A061IB57-F1
#
_entry.id   AF-A0A061IB57-F1
#
_cell.length_a   1.000
_cell.length_b   1.000
_cell.length_c   1.000
_cell.angle_alpha   90.00
_cell.angle_beta   90.00
_cell.angle_gamma   90.00
#
_symmetry.space_group_name_H-M   'P 1'
#
loop_
_entity.id
_entity.type
_entity.pdbx_description
1 polymer ?
#
loop_
_entity_poly.entity_id
_entity_poly.type
_entity_poly.pdbx_seq_one_letter_code
_entity_poly.pdbx_strand_id
1 'polypeptide(L)'
;MPPQLTGFSCQGLCSHRVSERQVPSQFLAIMNKAAMNTVDIVFPHNYLENFTAAIPGHCCWVPILDNDTVSDNDSGILSQDDLLRISIPLDSNLRPDKCRRFVQPQWHLLHLNGTFSNVTEPDTEPCVDGWVYDRSTLISTTVTEVVRATMREEVEAARMKPTLCDLFPTPKLRRRMFLLCLLRVTSNIPLLGFSLHLHHLTTNVILLRCVSGAMTILASAGSFLLNHIGRRIYLLFLCFLFGIFILAIVFVPQEMQTLHLVFMTLAGANSMMIVSCNNLYSNELLPTVIRARAVGVIGLTANMGASLSPILITLTMYSTSLPWIIYGVLSITSGLICLFLPETKNKPLPDSIHDVENELKGSRQTKEEVAIIKVTRF
;
A
#
# COMPACT_ATOMS: atom_id res chain seq x y z
N MET A 1 29.14 -24.86 48.06
CA MET A 1 28.09 -25.18 47.06
C MET A 1 27.15 -23.99 46.99
N PRO A 2 27.09 -23.27 45.85
CA PRO A 2 26.19 -22.13 45.67
C PRO A 2 24.78 -22.60 45.33
N PRO A 3 23.77 -21.79 45.64
CA PRO A 3 22.98 -21.12 44.59
C PRO A 3 22.71 -19.65 45.01
N GLN A 4 22.19 -18.69 44.24
CA GLN A 4 21.81 -18.47 42.85
C GLN A 4 21.41 -16.97 42.75
N LEU A 5 21.25 -16.46 41.52
CA LEU A 5 20.45 -15.29 41.13
C LEU A 5 20.94 -13.89 41.56
N THR A 6 21.37 -13.07 40.59
CA THR A 6 21.03 -11.62 40.43
C THR A 6 21.68 -11.03 39.16
N GLY A 7 21.44 -11.64 38.00
CA GLY A 7 21.90 -11.12 36.70
C GLY A 7 20.79 -10.63 35.76
N PHE A 8 19.52 -10.89 36.07
CA PHE A 8 18.38 -10.67 35.16
C PHE A 8 17.55 -9.41 35.42
N SER A 9 17.87 -8.62 36.45
CA SER A 9 16.95 -7.55 36.89
C SER A 9 17.05 -6.27 36.04
N CYS A 10 18.25 -5.87 35.61
CA CYS A 10 18.41 -4.54 35.00
C CYS A 10 17.90 -4.43 33.56
N GLN A 11 18.06 -5.48 32.74
CA GLN A 11 17.55 -5.52 31.37
C GLN A 11 16.01 -5.59 31.31
N GLY A 12 15.38 -6.30 32.26
CA GLY A 12 13.92 -6.39 32.34
C GLY A 12 13.24 -5.08 32.77
N LEU A 13 13.84 -4.36 33.73
CA LEU A 13 13.34 -3.09 34.25
C LEU A 13 13.45 -1.92 33.25
N CYS A 14 14.49 -1.90 32.40
CA CYS A 14 14.62 -0.89 31.34
C CYS A 14 13.65 -1.12 30.17
N SER A 15 13.39 -2.38 29.79
CA SER A 15 12.58 -2.70 28.61
C SER A 15 11.08 -2.39 28.79
N HIS A 16 10.55 -2.60 30.01
CA HIS A 16 9.11 -2.55 30.25
C HIS A 16 8.51 -1.12 30.23
N ARG A 17 9.31 -0.08 30.45
CA ARG A 17 8.83 1.32 30.54
C ARG A 17 9.00 2.12 29.25
N VAL A 18 9.84 1.66 28.31
CA VAL A 18 10.07 2.30 27.00
C VAL A 18 8.91 2.06 26.04
N SER A 19 8.18 0.95 26.19
CA SER A 19 7.10 0.55 25.28
C SER A 19 5.85 1.45 25.33
N GLU A 20 5.64 2.25 26.38
CA GLU A 20 4.33 2.91 26.61
C GLU A 20 4.25 4.39 26.22
N ARG A 21 5.36 5.08 25.90
CA ARG A 21 5.33 6.56 25.68
C ARG A 21 5.74 7.08 24.31
N GLN A 22 6.10 6.22 23.35
CA GLN A 22 6.65 6.67 22.07
C GLN A 22 5.83 6.22 20.85
N VAL A 23 4.51 6.41 20.86
CA VAL A 23 3.72 6.42 19.61
C VAL A 23 3.05 7.79 19.50
N PRO A 24 3.55 8.70 18.63
CA PRO A 24 2.89 9.97 18.42
C PRO A 24 1.53 9.72 17.76
N SER A 25 0.46 10.20 18.39
CA SER A 25 -0.93 10.15 17.91
C SER A 25 -1.13 10.71 16.48
N GLN A 26 -0.15 11.45 15.94
CA GLN A 26 -0.14 11.94 14.57
C GLN A 26 0.09 10.83 13.52
N PHE A 27 0.82 9.76 13.86
CA PHE A 27 1.10 8.66 12.92
C PHE A 27 -0.14 7.80 12.64
N LEU A 28 -0.97 7.57 13.66
CA LEU A 28 -2.25 6.85 13.53
C LEU A 28 -3.28 7.67 12.72
N ALA A 29 -3.25 9.00 12.87
CA ALA A 29 -4.15 9.91 12.15
C ALA A 29 -3.87 9.97 10.63
N ILE A 30 -2.60 9.87 10.23
CA ILE A 30 -2.18 9.86 8.82
C ILE A 30 -2.55 8.53 8.15
N MET A 31 -2.37 7.41 8.86
CA MET A 31 -2.76 6.08 8.38
C MET A 31 -4.28 5.95 8.25
N ASN A 32 -5.05 6.46 9.22
CA ASN A 32 -6.52 6.44 9.15
C ASN A 32 -7.08 7.37 8.07
N LYS A 33 -6.41 8.48 7.74
CA LYS A 33 -6.81 9.35 6.61
C LYS A 33 -6.52 8.74 5.24
N ALA A 34 -5.48 7.90 5.14
CA ALA A 34 -5.16 7.18 3.91
C ALA A 34 -6.06 5.94 3.69
N ALA A 35 -6.55 5.31 4.76
CA ALA A 35 -7.41 4.12 4.68
C ALA A 35 -8.88 4.42 4.33
N MET A 36 -9.36 5.66 4.46
CA MET A 36 -10.78 5.99 4.30
C MET A 36 -11.23 6.25 2.85
N ASN A 37 -10.33 6.13 1.87
CA ASN A 37 -10.64 6.28 0.44
C ASN A 37 -10.01 5.17 -0.39
N THR A 38 -10.40 3.92 -0.17
CA THR A 38 -10.60 2.88 -1.18
C THR A 38 -10.93 1.58 -0.47
N VAL A 39 -12.05 0.94 -0.84
CA VAL A 39 -12.29 -0.47 -0.53
C VAL A 39 -11.24 -1.28 -1.26
N ASP A 40 -10.21 -1.71 -0.53
CA ASP A 40 -9.58 -3.04 -0.64
C ASP A 40 -8.63 -3.23 0.54
N ILE A 41 -9.05 -4.11 1.45
CA ILE A 41 -8.27 -4.64 2.55
C ILE A 41 -7.32 -5.68 1.96
N VAL A 42 -6.00 -5.57 2.23
CA VAL A 42 -5.05 -6.68 2.53
C VAL A 42 -3.60 -6.15 2.55
N PHE A 43 -2.90 -6.41 3.68
CA PHE A 43 -1.49 -6.14 4.06
C PHE A 43 -1.08 -4.67 4.34
N PRO A 44 -0.34 -4.39 5.46
CA PRO A 44 0.81 -5.17 5.93
C PRO A 44 0.88 -5.45 7.44
N HIS A 45 1.22 -6.68 7.81
CA HIS A 45 1.56 -7.08 9.19
C HIS A 45 3.04 -7.49 9.38
N ASN A 46 3.93 -7.11 8.46
CA ASN A 46 5.33 -7.61 8.44
C ASN A 46 6.42 -6.52 8.56
N TYR A 47 6.12 -5.33 9.10
CA TYR A 47 7.14 -4.27 9.24
C TYR A 47 7.49 -3.88 10.69
N LEU A 48 7.00 -4.59 11.70
CA LEU A 48 7.22 -4.22 13.10
C LEU A 48 8.23 -5.10 13.86
N GLU A 49 9.21 -5.72 13.18
CA GLU A 49 10.18 -6.58 13.87
C GLU A 49 11.67 -6.21 13.71
N ASN A 50 12.02 -5.05 13.14
CA ASN A 50 13.44 -4.67 12.96
C ASN A 50 13.90 -3.38 13.67
N PHE A 51 13.18 -2.93 14.70
CA PHE A 51 13.67 -1.85 15.55
C PHE A 51 14.18 -2.37 16.89
N THR A 52 15.28 -3.11 16.86
CA THR A 52 16.16 -3.19 18.03
C THR A 52 16.85 -1.84 18.18
N ALA A 53 16.19 -0.95 18.92
CA ALA A 53 16.75 0.33 19.30
C ALA A 53 18.08 0.08 20.04
N ALA A 54 19.18 0.54 19.46
CA ALA A 54 20.41 0.71 20.21
C ALA A 54 20.09 1.63 21.39
N ILE A 55 20.18 1.11 22.61
CA ILE A 55 19.92 1.90 23.82
C ILE A 55 21.13 2.85 23.98
N PRO A 56 20.95 4.17 23.87
CA PRO A 56 22.05 5.10 24.05
C PRO A 56 22.62 5.00 25.47
N GLY A 57 23.85 5.51 25.65
CA GLY A 57 24.45 5.60 26.98
C GLY A 57 23.49 6.30 27.94
N HIS A 58 23.28 5.71 29.12
CA HIS A 58 22.37 6.24 30.14
C HIS A 58 22.92 6.00 31.52
N CYS A 59 22.48 6.83 32.46
CA CYS A 59 22.75 6.71 33.89
C CYS A 59 21.46 6.96 34.68
N CYS A 60 21.48 6.63 35.96
CA CYS A 60 20.36 6.86 36.86
C CYS A 60 20.09 8.35 37.03
N TRP A 61 18.82 8.74 37.08
CA TRP A 61 18.47 10.09 37.47
C TRP A 61 18.73 10.29 38.97
N VAL A 62 19.33 11.42 39.31
CA VAL A 62 19.72 11.77 40.69
C VAL A 62 19.04 13.08 41.09
N PRO A 63 18.24 13.11 42.17
CA PRO A 63 17.50 14.32 42.56
C PRO A 63 18.36 15.55 42.86
N ILE A 64 19.59 15.33 43.36
CA ILE A 64 20.53 16.42 43.72
C ILE A 64 20.99 17.23 42.50
N LEU A 65 20.80 16.67 41.30
CA LEU A 65 21.23 17.24 40.03
C LEU A 65 20.25 18.28 39.47
N ASP A 66 18.98 18.24 39.89
CA ASP A 66 17.91 19.16 39.46
C ASP A 66 17.56 20.20 40.55
N ASN A 67 18.01 20.00 41.80
CA ASN A 67 17.72 20.90 42.90
C ASN A 67 18.78 22.02 42.99
N ASP A 68 18.68 23.02 42.11
CA ASP A 68 19.52 24.22 42.01
C ASP A 68 19.44 25.17 43.24
N THR A 69 19.21 24.64 44.44
CA THR A 69 19.18 25.44 45.67
C THR A 69 20.05 24.80 46.75
N VAL A 70 21.37 24.88 46.58
CA VAL A 70 22.30 25.01 47.71
C VAL A 70 23.42 25.98 47.30
N SER A 71 23.09 27.26 47.23
CA SER A 71 24.07 28.30 47.55
C SER A 71 23.68 28.89 48.88
N ASP A 72 24.19 28.32 49.97
CA ASP A 72 24.55 29.17 51.10
C ASP A 72 25.78 28.58 51.79
N ASN A 73 26.89 29.28 51.54
CA ASN A 73 28.06 29.46 52.40
C ASN A 73 28.81 28.21 52.88
N ASP A 74 29.62 27.59 52.01
CA ASP A 74 31.08 27.66 52.10
C ASP A 74 31.76 26.89 50.93
N SER A 75 32.82 27.49 50.38
CA SER A 75 33.81 26.97 49.42
C SER A 75 33.47 25.76 48.53
N GLY A 76 33.12 26.02 47.26
CA GLY A 76 33.26 25.08 46.14
C GLY A 76 31.96 24.86 45.36
N ILE A 77 31.84 25.44 44.17
CA ILE A 77 30.79 25.07 43.21
C ILE A 77 31.11 23.63 42.76
N LEU A 78 30.34 22.64 43.23
CA LEU A 78 30.55 21.25 42.87
C LEU A 78 30.14 21.03 41.41
N SER A 79 30.98 20.37 40.61
CA SER A 79 30.67 20.08 39.20
C SER A 79 29.56 19.03 39.10
N GLN A 80 28.82 19.02 37.99
CA GLN A 80 27.83 17.99 37.67
C GLN A 80 28.43 16.58 37.74
N ASP A 81 29.68 16.43 37.28
CA ASP A 81 30.38 15.14 37.29
C ASP A 81 30.75 14.69 38.71
N ASP A 82 31.03 15.65 39.61
CA ASP A 82 31.33 15.38 41.02
C ASP A 82 30.07 14.92 41.76
N LEU A 83 28.92 15.54 41.47
CA LEU A 83 27.60 15.13 41.98
C LEU A 83 27.21 13.73 41.48
N LEU A 84 27.48 13.41 40.20
CA LEU A 84 27.27 12.06 39.67
C LEU A 84 28.18 11.03 40.35
N ARG A 85 29.43 11.38 40.64
CA ARG A 85 30.42 10.48 41.25
C ARG A 85 30.13 10.12 42.70
N ILE A 86 29.48 11.01 43.45
CA ILE A 86 29.03 10.71 44.83
C ILE A 86 27.71 9.95 44.86
N SER A 87 26.90 10.00 43.80
CA SER A 87 25.55 9.43 43.79
C SER A 87 25.43 8.10 43.03
N ILE A 88 26.35 7.81 42.10
CA ILE A 88 26.30 6.59 41.29
C ILE A 88 27.64 5.83 41.44
N PRO A 89 27.61 4.52 41.79
CA PRO A 89 28.82 3.70 41.82
C PRO A 89 29.45 3.59 40.42
N LEU A 90 30.75 3.33 40.36
CA LEU A 90 31.43 3.08 39.09
C LEU A 90 31.38 1.58 38.74
N ASP A 91 31.15 1.29 37.46
CA ASP A 91 31.23 -0.06 36.90
C ASP A 91 32.69 -0.51 36.73
N SER A 92 32.89 -1.75 36.27
CA SER A 92 34.21 -2.32 36.00
C SER A 92 35.06 -1.54 34.98
N ASN A 93 34.45 -0.63 34.20
CA ASN A 93 35.09 0.22 33.21
C ASN A 93 35.27 1.67 33.71
N LEU A 94 35.13 1.92 35.01
CA LEU A 94 35.22 3.24 35.64
C LEU A 94 34.19 4.24 35.11
N ARG A 95 33.04 3.76 34.61
CA ARG A 95 31.91 4.60 34.18
C ARG A 95 30.78 4.53 35.20
N PRO A 96 29.88 5.53 35.28
CA PRO A 96 28.72 5.45 36.16
C PRO A 96 27.90 4.18 35.86
N ASP A 97 27.56 3.44 36.91
CA ASP A 97 26.73 2.25 36.80
C ASP A 97 25.38 2.62 36.19
N LYS A 98 24.96 1.81 35.22
CA LYS A 98 23.73 2.00 34.45
C LYS A 98 22.52 1.39 35.15
N CYS A 99 22.66 0.81 36.33
CA CYS A 99 21.63 -0.02 36.95
C CYS A 99 21.33 0.34 38.40
N ARG A 100 22.31 0.92 39.09
CA ARG A 100 22.29 1.14 40.53
C ARG A 100 22.76 2.54 40.86
N ARG A 101 22.27 3.04 41.99
CA ARG A 101 22.74 4.27 42.62
C ARG A 101 22.99 4.02 44.11
N PHE A 102 23.74 4.90 44.76
CA PHE A 102 23.85 4.84 46.22
C PHE A 102 22.55 5.29 46.87
N VAL A 103 22.14 4.61 47.95
CA VAL A 103 20.95 5.00 48.73
C VAL A 103 21.14 6.39 49.35
N GLN A 104 22.37 6.74 49.73
CA GLN A 104 22.77 8.06 50.21
C GLN A 104 24.03 8.55 49.49
N PRO A 105 24.14 9.86 49.15
CA PRO A 105 25.32 10.39 48.47
C PRO A 105 26.59 10.19 49.30
N GLN A 106 27.61 9.61 48.68
CA GLN A 106 28.88 9.28 49.31
C GLN A 106 29.86 10.46 49.19
N TRP A 107 29.62 11.52 49.95
CA TRP A 107 30.44 12.75 49.95
C TRP A 107 31.93 12.50 50.20
N HIS A 108 32.26 11.43 50.93
CA HIS A 108 33.63 10.99 51.19
C HIS A 108 34.42 10.70 49.90
N LEU A 109 33.76 10.39 48.78
CA LEU A 109 34.41 10.12 47.49
C LEU A 109 35.03 11.38 46.83
N LEU A 110 34.74 12.58 47.34
CA LEU A 110 35.28 13.84 46.81
C LEU A 110 36.62 14.24 47.45
N HIS A 111 36.92 13.76 48.66
CA HIS A 111 38.12 14.14 49.40
C HIS A 111 39.15 13.01 49.43
N LEU A 112 40.16 13.13 48.56
CA LEU A 112 41.21 12.12 48.37
C LEU A 112 42.27 12.00 49.48
N ASN A 113 42.10 12.63 50.66
CA ASN A 113 43.19 12.73 51.63
C ASN A 113 42.83 12.55 53.13
N GLY A 114 41.75 11.83 53.44
CA GLY A 114 41.44 11.44 54.82
C GLY A 114 41.62 9.93 55.04
N THR A 115 42.45 9.52 56.00
CA THR A 115 42.44 8.16 56.53
C THR A 115 41.18 7.95 57.38
N PHE A 116 40.19 7.25 56.82
CA PHE A 116 38.97 6.90 57.54
C PHE A 116 38.95 5.41 57.92
N SER A 117 38.58 5.15 59.17
CA SER A 117 38.52 3.82 59.79
C SER A 117 37.25 3.06 59.37
N ASN A 118 37.42 1.80 58.95
CA ASN A 118 36.39 0.77 58.70
C ASN A 118 35.07 1.28 58.09
N VAL A 119 35.06 1.46 56.78
CA VAL A 119 33.83 1.73 56.00
C VAL A 119 33.13 0.40 55.71
N THR A 120 31.90 0.23 56.23
CA THR A 120 30.98 -0.80 55.77
C THR A 120 30.66 -0.56 54.29
N GLU A 121 30.59 -1.63 53.49
CA GLU A 121 30.31 -1.56 52.05
C GLU A 121 29.08 -0.67 51.78
N PRO A 122 29.17 0.35 50.90
CA PRO A 122 28.09 1.33 50.73
C PRO A 122 26.84 0.69 50.12
N ASP A 123 25.68 0.94 50.75
CA ASP A 123 24.40 0.39 50.30
C ASP A 123 23.98 0.98 48.94
N THR A 124 23.66 0.11 47.99
CA THR A 124 23.21 0.46 46.64
C THR A 124 21.77 0.01 46.40
N GLU A 125 20.99 0.84 45.70
CA GLU A 125 19.61 0.55 45.30
C GLU A 125 19.44 0.61 43.77
N PRO A 126 18.45 -0.10 43.20
CA PRO A 126 18.08 0.07 41.80
C PRO A 126 17.53 1.48 41.55
N CYS A 127 17.61 1.94 40.30
CA CYS A 127 17.23 3.32 39.97
C CYS A 127 15.72 3.48 39.89
N VAL A 128 15.14 3.82 41.05
CA VAL A 128 13.69 3.96 41.26
C VAL A 128 13.10 5.17 40.54
N ASP A 129 13.88 6.26 40.44
CA ASP A 129 13.40 7.56 39.93
C ASP A 129 13.59 7.74 38.41
N GLY A 130 14.09 6.72 37.70
CA GLY A 130 14.24 6.72 36.24
C GLY A 130 15.66 6.98 35.74
N TRP A 131 15.77 7.27 34.44
CA TRP A 131 17.02 7.27 33.66
C TRP A 131 17.23 8.59 32.91
N VAL A 132 18.48 9.04 32.83
CA VAL A 132 18.92 10.13 31.97
C VAL A 132 19.76 9.56 30.82
N TYR A 133 19.38 9.87 29.58
CA TYR A 133 20.05 9.38 28.36
C TYR A 133 20.95 10.45 27.75
N ASP A 134 22.13 10.06 27.27
CA ASP A 134 23.03 10.92 26.53
C ASP A 134 22.49 11.20 25.12
N ARG A 135 22.21 12.49 24.83
CA ARG A 135 21.64 12.94 23.54
C ARG A 135 22.68 13.09 22.43
N SER A 136 23.97 12.99 22.73
CA SER A 136 25.05 13.13 21.73
C SER A 136 25.04 12.02 20.67
N THR A 137 24.67 10.80 21.08
CA THR A 137 24.59 9.60 20.22
C THR A 137 23.32 9.52 19.37
N LEU A 138 22.32 10.36 19.65
CA LEU A 138 21.06 10.44 18.88
C LEU A 138 21.23 11.19 17.54
N ILE A 139 22.35 11.89 17.33
CA ILE A 139 22.56 12.74 16.14
C ILE A 139 23.27 11.98 15.00
N SER A 140 24.00 10.90 15.28
CA SER A 140 24.93 10.28 14.32
C SER A 140 24.83 8.75 14.24
N THR A 141 23.63 8.20 14.11
CA THR A 141 23.54 6.82 13.61
C THR A 141 23.55 6.85 12.09
N THR A 142 24.36 6.00 11.46
CA THR A 142 24.43 5.83 9.99
C THR A 142 23.05 5.61 9.38
N VAL A 143 22.14 5.03 10.16
CA VAL A 143 20.73 4.84 9.80
C VAL A 143 19.99 6.16 9.65
N THR A 144 20.15 7.13 10.55
CA THR A 144 19.47 8.43 10.42
C THR A 144 20.06 9.28 9.30
N GLU A 145 21.35 9.15 9.01
CA GLU A 145 21.98 9.82 7.86
C GLU A 145 21.54 9.21 6.52
N VAL A 146 21.51 7.88 6.40
CA VAL A 146 21.02 7.19 5.20
C VAL A 146 19.54 7.50 4.97
N VAL A 147 18.72 7.47 6.03
CA VAL A 147 17.30 7.85 5.94
C VAL A 147 17.13 9.31 5.54
N ARG A 148 17.96 10.23 6.04
CA ARG A 148 17.90 11.64 5.66
C ARG A 148 18.34 11.85 4.21
N ALA A 149 19.33 11.11 3.73
CA ALA A 149 19.80 11.14 2.36
C ALA A 149 18.73 10.61 1.38
N THR A 150 18.14 9.45 1.67
CA THR A 150 17.06 8.88 0.85
C THR A 150 15.82 9.76 0.86
N MET A 151 15.44 10.34 2.01
CA MET A 151 14.33 11.29 2.08
C MET A 151 14.59 12.56 1.26
N ARG A 152 15.83 13.08 1.22
CA ARG A 152 16.16 14.25 0.37
C ARG A 152 16.06 13.91 -1.10
N GLU A 153 16.56 12.76 -1.52
CA GLU A 153 16.45 12.28 -2.90
C GLU A 153 14.99 12.12 -3.34
N GLU A 154 14.15 11.50 -2.49
CA GLU A 154 12.70 11.35 -2.73
C GLU A 154 11.96 12.71 -2.75
N VAL A 155 12.35 13.68 -1.90
CA VAL A 155 11.79 15.04 -1.90
C VAL A 155 12.17 15.83 -3.14
N GLU A 156 13.41 15.68 -3.63
CA GLU A 156 13.87 16.31 -4.87
C GLU A 156 13.22 15.66 -6.11
N ALA A 157 13.05 14.34 -6.11
CA ALA A 157 12.26 13.61 -7.09
C ALA A 157 10.77 14.02 -7.09
N ALA A 158 10.20 14.31 -5.91
CA ALA A 158 8.84 14.83 -5.77
C ALA A 158 8.70 16.31 -6.17
N ARG A 159 9.78 17.11 -6.12
CA ARG A 159 9.79 18.52 -6.57
C ARG A 159 9.78 18.66 -8.09
N MET A 160 10.38 17.72 -8.82
CA MET A 160 10.11 17.59 -10.25
C MET A 160 8.69 17.07 -10.39
N LYS A 161 7.74 17.90 -10.83
CA LYS A 161 6.38 17.45 -11.14
C LYS A 161 6.51 16.33 -12.20
N PRO A 162 6.36 15.05 -11.85
CA PRO A 162 6.44 14.01 -12.85
C PRO A 162 5.15 14.14 -13.65
N THR A 163 5.25 14.57 -14.90
CA THR A 163 4.07 14.63 -15.76
C THR A 163 3.57 13.19 -15.94
N LEU A 164 2.26 12.95 -16.04
CA LEU A 164 1.76 11.60 -16.35
C LEU A 164 2.36 11.03 -17.64
N CYS A 165 2.89 11.88 -18.52
CA CYS A 165 3.65 11.51 -19.70
C CYS A 165 5.08 11.02 -19.41
N ASP A 166 5.72 11.47 -18.33
CA ASP A 166 7.04 11.03 -17.89
C ASP A 166 6.98 9.65 -17.21
N LEU A 167 5.80 9.29 -16.69
CA LEU A 167 5.52 7.97 -16.14
C LEU A 167 5.54 6.86 -17.21
N PHE A 168 5.28 7.20 -18.48
CA PHE A 168 5.27 6.27 -19.60
C PHE A 168 6.29 6.70 -20.66
N PRO A 169 7.57 6.31 -20.48
CA PRO A 169 8.68 6.88 -21.22
C PRO A 169 8.66 6.53 -22.72
N THR A 170 8.11 5.37 -23.12
CA THR A 170 8.07 4.99 -24.53
C THR A 170 6.72 5.31 -25.19
N PRO A 171 6.71 5.81 -26.45
CA PRO A 171 5.47 6.15 -27.16
C PRO A 171 4.56 4.94 -27.39
N LYS A 172 5.13 3.73 -27.49
CA LYS A 172 4.38 2.47 -27.60
C LYS A 172 3.64 2.14 -26.33
N LEU A 173 4.30 2.29 -25.18
CA LEU A 173 3.68 2.08 -23.87
C LEU A 173 2.59 3.12 -23.63
N ARG A 174 2.81 4.38 -24.01
CA ARG A 174 1.79 5.44 -23.95
C ARG A 174 0.56 5.10 -24.79
N ARG A 175 0.73 4.60 -26.03
CA ARG A 175 -0.39 4.15 -26.87
C ARG A 175 -1.14 2.97 -26.23
N ARG A 176 -0.43 1.98 -25.69
CA ARG A 176 -1.06 0.84 -24.97
C ARG A 176 -1.84 1.32 -23.75
N MET A 177 -1.25 2.22 -22.96
CA MET A 177 -1.90 2.82 -21.79
C MET A 177 -3.17 3.57 -22.18
N PHE A 178 -3.10 4.42 -23.19
CA PHE A 178 -4.25 5.16 -23.70
C PHE A 178 -5.39 4.22 -24.14
N LEU A 179 -5.06 3.18 -24.90
CA LEU A 179 -6.04 2.19 -25.35
C LEU A 179 -6.65 1.38 -24.19
N LEU A 180 -5.86 1.02 -23.18
CA LEU A 180 -6.34 0.35 -21.96
C LEU A 180 -7.26 1.26 -21.15
N CYS A 181 -6.91 2.54 -20.98
CA CYS A 181 -7.77 3.51 -20.31
C CYS A 181 -9.09 3.72 -21.07
N LEU A 182 -9.04 3.90 -22.39
CA LEU A 182 -10.25 4.02 -23.22
C LEU A 182 -11.14 2.80 -23.08
N LEU A 183 -10.58 1.60 -23.23
CA LEU A 183 -11.27 0.32 -23.06
C LEU A 183 -11.97 0.26 -21.70
N ARG A 184 -11.27 0.63 -20.63
CA ARG A 184 -11.77 0.57 -19.25
C ARG A 184 -12.85 1.59 -18.97
N VAL A 185 -12.75 2.80 -19.51
CA VAL A 185 -13.81 3.81 -19.41
C VAL A 185 -15.06 3.33 -20.15
N THR A 186 -14.92 2.92 -21.41
CA THR A 186 -16.07 2.50 -22.24
C THR A 186 -16.75 1.25 -21.72
N SER A 187 -16.02 0.33 -21.06
CA SER A 187 -16.62 -0.87 -20.46
C SER A 187 -17.26 -0.60 -19.10
N ASN A 188 -16.72 0.31 -18.28
CA ASN A 188 -17.27 0.58 -16.95
C ASN A 188 -18.54 1.42 -16.97
N ILE A 189 -18.68 2.35 -17.93
CA ILE A 189 -19.88 3.19 -18.03
C ILE A 189 -21.16 2.31 -18.11
N PRO A 190 -21.30 1.38 -19.08
CA PRO A 190 -22.47 0.51 -19.17
C PRO A 190 -22.62 -0.44 -17.98
N LEU A 191 -21.50 -0.92 -17.41
CA LEU A 191 -21.50 -1.89 -16.33
C LEU A 191 -22.11 -1.32 -15.05
N LEU A 192 -21.74 -0.08 -14.70
CA LEU A 192 -22.31 0.60 -13.54
C LEU A 192 -23.78 0.93 -13.77
N GLY A 193 -24.16 1.37 -14.97
CA GLY A 193 -25.55 1.72 -15.31
C GLY A 193 -26.46 0.50 -15.22
N PHE A 194 -25.98 -0.63 -15.75
CA PHE A 194 -26.64 -1.92 -15.63
C PHE A 194 -26.78 -2.36 -14.16
N SER A 195 -25.71 -2.25 -13.36
CA SER A 195 -25.72 -2.69 -11.96
C SER A 195 -26.72 -1.89 -11.10
N LEU A 196 -26.82 -0.58 -11.34
CA LEU A 196 -27.79 0.27 -10.66
C LEU A 196 -29.23 -0.10 -11.03
N HIS A 197 -29.48 -0.40 -12.30
CA HIS A 197 -30.80 -0.85 -12.74
C HIS A 197 -31.18 -2.22 -12.20
N LEU A 198 -30.22 -3.16 -12.16
CA LEU A 198 -30.42 -4.47 -11.54
C LEU A 198 -30.87 -4.31 -10.08
N HIS A 199 -30.19 -3.43 -9.33
CA HIS A 199 -30.55 -3.14 -7.94
C HIS A 199 -31.96 -2.57 -7.80
N HIS A 200 -32.36 -1.66 -8.69
CA HIS A 200 -33.69 -1.07 -8.70
C HIS A 200 -34.79 -2.10 -9.02
N LEU A 201 -34.56 -3.02 -9.95
CA LEU A 201 -35.53 -4.06 -10.33
C LEU A 201 -35.69 -5.14 -9.26
N THR A 202 -34.62 -5.49 -8.56
CA THR A 202 -34.67 -6.50 -7.48
C THR A 202 -34.91 -5.83 -6.13
N THR A 203 -36.15 -5.43 -5.86
CA THR A 203 -36.55 -4.82 -4.58
C THR A 203 -36.31 -5.76 -3.38
N ASN A 204 -36.33 -7.07 -3.61
CA ASN A 204 -36.03 -8.08 -2.60
C ASN A 204 -34.52 -8.32 -2.48
N VAL A 205 -33.94 -7.97 -1.32
CA VAL A 205 -32.51 -8.14 -1.03
C VAL A 205 -32.08 -9.62 -1.14
N ILE A 206 -32.92 -10.56 -0.70
CA ILE A 206 -32.64 -12.01 -0.80
C ILE A 206 -32.55 -12.43 -2.28
N LEU A 207 -33.51 -12.00 -3.11
CA LEU A 207 -33.52 -12.31 -4.55
C LEU A 207 -32.29 -11.74 -5.25
N LEU A 208 -31.92 -10.49 -4.94
CA LEU A 208 -30.71 -9.85 -5.47
C LEU A 208 -29.44 -10.65 -5.12
N ARG A 209 -29.34 -11.17 -3.89
CA ARG A 209 -28.21 -12.03 -3.47
C ARG A 209 -28.19 -13.36 -4.21
N CYS A 210 -29.33 -14.02 -4.38
CA CYS A 210 -29.43 -15.26 -5.14
C CYS A 210 -29.04 -15.06 -6.61
N VAL A 211 -29.56 -14.00 -7.24
CA VAL A 211 -29.22 -13.64 -8.63
C VAL A 211 -27.73 -13.34 -8.76
N SER A 212 -27.16 -12.57 -7.83
CA SER A 212 -25.72 -12.27 -7.82
C SER A 212 -24.85 -13.51 -7.65
N GLY A 213 -25.27 -14.45 -6.80
CA GLY A 213 -24.63 -15.76 -6.67
C GLY A 213 -24.65 -16.54 -7.99
N ALA A 214 -25.82 -16.62 -8.64
CA ALA A 214 -25.97 -17.30 -9.93
C ALA A 214 -25.09 -16.67 -11.02
N MET A 215 -25.04 -15.34 -11.11
CA MET A 215 -24.17 -14.62 -12.04
C MET A 215 -22.70 -14.97 -11.82
N THR A 216 -22.27 -15.12 -10.55
CA THR A 216 -20.88 -15.47 -10.20
C THR A 216 -20.50 -16.87 -10.64
N ILE A 217 -21.40 -17.84 -10.44
CA ILE A 217 -21.21 -19.23 -10.87
C ILE A 217 -21.11 -19.31 -12.41
N LEU A 218 -21.99 -18.58 -13.11
CA LEU A 218 -21.93 -18.51 -14.57
C LEU A 218 -20.63 -17.85 -15.04
N ALA A 219 -20.21 -16.75 -14.40
CA ALA A 219 -18.98 -16.04 -14.72
C ALA A 219 -17.71 -16.88 -14.51
N SER A 220 -17.66 -17.66 -13.43
CA SER A 220 -16.52 -18.55 -13.15
C SER A 220 -16.42 -19.67 -14.18
N ALA A 221 -17.54 -20.27 -14.58
CA ALA A 221 -17.58 -21.28 -15.64
C ALA A 221 -17.10 -20.71 -16.99
N GLY A 222 -17.56 -19.51 -17.36
CA GLY A 222 -17.09 -18.83 -18.58
C GLY A 222 -15.61 -18.46 -18.54
N SER A 223 -15.05 -18.19 -17.36
CA SER A 223 -13.63 -17.87 -17.21
C SER A 223 -12.71 -19.06 -17.53
N PHE A 224 -13.18 -20.31 -17.51
CA PHE A 224 -12.39 -21.44 -18.02
C PHE A 224 -12.16 -21.37 -19.54
N LEU A 225 -13.10 -20.78 -20.30
CA LEU A 225 -12.94 -20.61 -21.75
C LEU A 225 -11.80 -19.65 -22.10
N LEU A 226 -11.43 -18.72 -21.20
CA LEU A 226 -10.28 -17.81 -21.38
C LEU A 226 -8.95 -18.56 -21.56
N ASN A 227 -8.81 -19.76 -21.00
CA ASN A 227 -7.58 -20.53 -21.13
C ASN A 227 -7.43 -21.09 -22.56
N HIS A 228 -8.54 -21.35 -23.24
CA HIS A 228 -8.55 -21.88 -24.59
C HIS A 228 -8.68 -20.79 -25.67
N ILE A 229 -9.42 -19.72 -25.40
CA ILE A 229 -9.68 -18.63 -26.36
C ILE A 229 -8.74 -17.46 -26.04
N GLY A 230 -8.10 -16.89 -27.07
CA GLY A 230 -7.24 -15.71 -26.91
C GLY A 230 -7.98 -14.55 -26.24
N ARG A 231 -7.26 -13.74 -25.44
CA ARG A 231 -7.85 -12.72 -24.56
C ARG A 231 -8.54 -11.64 -25.37
N ARG A 232 -7.97 -11.29 -26.53
CA ARG A 232 -8.54 -10.31 -27.45
C ARG A 232 -9.88 -10.77 -28.04
N ILE A 233 -9.93 -12.00 -28.55
CA ILE A 233 -11.14 -12.55 -29.18
C ILE A 233 -12.24 -12.75 -28.14
N TYR A 234 -11.86 -13.25 -26.97
CA TYR A 234 -12.79 -13.43 -25.85
C TYR A 234 -13.42 -12.11 -25.43
N LEU A 235 -12.62 -11.07 -25.19
CA LEU A 235 -13.12 -9.75 -24.79
C LEU A 235 -14.01 -9.11 -25.87
N LEU A 236 -13.65 -9.23 -27.15
CA LEU A 236 -14.50 -8.77 -28.25
C LEU A 236 -15.87 -9.44 -28.24
N PHE A 237 -15.88 -10.78 -28.13
CA PHE A 237 -17.12 -11.56 -28.13
C PHE A 237 -18.01 -11.20 -26.94
N LEU A 238 -17.44 -11.11 -25.75
CA LEU A 238 -18.19 -10.74 -24.54
C LEU A 238 -18.76 -9.32 -24.62
N CYS A 239 -17.97 -8.33 -25.05
CA CYS A 239 -18.43 -6.95 -25.21
C CYS A 239 -19.59 -6.84 -26.21
N PHE A 240 -19.54 -7.61 -27.31
CA PHE A 240 -20.61 -7.66 -28.29
C PHE A 240 -21.88 -8.32 -27.73
N LEU A 241 -21.74 -9.47 -27.06
CA LEU A 241 -22.85 -10.14 -26.39
C LEU A 241 -23.49 -9.25 -25.31
N PHE A 242 -22.69 -8.51 -24.55
CA PHE A 242 -23.20 -7.63 -23.50
C PHE A 242 -24.01 -6.47 -24.08
N GLY A 243 -23.52 -5.87 -25.18
CA GLY A 243 -24.28 -4.87 -25.93
C GLY A 243 -25.61 -5.42 -26.47
N ILE A 244 -25.61 -6.65 -27.00
CA ILE A 244 -26.84 -7.31 -27.46
C ILE A 244 -27.82 -7.54 -26.30
N PHE A 245 -27.36 -8.06 -25.16
CA PHE A 245 -28.25 -8.28 -24.02
C PHE A 245 -28.86 -6.99 -23.50
N ILE A 246 -28.07 -5.91 -23.40
CA ILE A 246 -28.58 -4.59 -23.02
C ILE A 246 -29.65 -4.08 -24.00
N LEU A 247 -29.42 -4.23 -25.31
CA LEU A 247 -30.40 -3.80 -26.31
C LEU A 247 -31.65 -4.69 -26.28
N ALA A 248 -31.50 -6.01 -26.06
CA ALA A 248 -32.61 -6.94 -25.94
C ALA A 248 -33.51 -6.61 -24.75
N ILE A 249 -32.92 -6.21 -23.61
CA ILE A 249 -33.65 -5.74 -22.42
C ILE A 249 -34.63 -4.60 -22.75
N VAL A 250 -34.27 -3.68 -23.65
CA VAL A 250 -35.14 -2.56 -24.05
C VAL A 250 -36.43 -3.04 -24.73
N PHE A 251 -36.37 -4.16 -25.46
CA PHE A 251 -37.52 -4.72 -26.17
C PHE A 251 -38.39 -5.63 -25.31
N VAL A 252 -37.95 -6.00 -24.10
CA VAL A 252 -38.72 -6.89 -23.22
C VAL A 252 -39.72 -6.06 -22.41
N PRO A 253 -41.04 -6.26 -22.60
CA PRO A 253 -42.05 -5.54 -21.85
C PRO A 253 -42.04 -5.95 -20.37
N GLN A 254 -42.35 -5.00 -19.49
CA GLN A 254 -42.27 -5.15 -18.03
C GLN A 254 -43.19 -6.24 -17.47
N GLU A 255 -44.22 -6.64 -18.21
CA GLU A 255 -45.18 -7.69 -17.85
C GLU A 255 -44.53 -9.08 -17.77
N MET A 256 -43.47 -9.34 -18.53
CA MET A 256 -42.76 -10.62 -18.58
C MET A 256 -41.56 -10.66 -17.63
N GLN A 257 -41.84 -10.59 -16.33
CA GLN A 257 -40.81 -10.46 -15.28
C GLN A 257 -39.76 -11.59 -15.27
N THR A 258 -40.16 -12.82 -15.57
CA THR A 258 -39.26 -13.98 -15.61
C THR A 258 -38.25 -13.87 -16.75
N LEU A 259 -38.71 -13.53 -17.95
CA LEU A 259 -37.86 -13.37 -19.13
C LEU A 259 -36.88 -12.20 -18.95
N HIS A 260 -37.38 -11.07 -18.43
CA HIS A 260 -36.54 -9.91 -18.15
C HIS A 260 -35.43 -10.24 -17.14
N LEU A 261 -35.77 -10.97 -16.06
CA LEU A 261 -34.80 -11.40 -15.05
C LEU A 261 -33.73 -12.33 -15.64
N VAL A 262 -34.09 -13.25 -16.54
CA VAL A 262 -33.14 -14.14 -17.21
C VAL A 262 -32.15 -13.36 -18.11
N PHE A 263 -32.63 -12.40 -18.89
CA PHE A 263 -31.72 -11.56 -19.68
C PHE A 263 -30.78 -10.73 -18.80
N MET A 264 -31.29 -10.21 -17.68
CA MET A 264 -30.47 -9.48 -16.70
C MET A 264 -29.40 -10.37 -16.07
N THR A 265 -29.74 -11.59 -15.64
CA THR A 265 -28.74 -12.49 -15.04
C THR A 265 -27.66 -12.89 -16.04
N LEU A 266 -28.02 -13.13 -17.31
CA LEU A 266 -27.06 -13.40 -18.37
C LEU A 266 -26.16 -12.20 -18.67
N ALA A 267 -26.74 -10.99 -18.77
CA ALA A 267 -26.00 -9.76 -18.97
C ALA A 267 -25.02 -9.48 -17.82
N GLY A 268 -25.46 -9.68 -16.57
CA GLY A 268 -24.63 -9.48 -15.39
C GLY A 268 -23.51 -10.52 -15.28
N ALA A 269 -23.78 -11.80 -15.57
CA ALA A 269 -22.73 -12.80 -15.65
C ALA A 269 -21.66 -12.45 -16.70
N ASN A 270 -22.11 -11.99 -17.87
CA ASN A 270 -21.21 -11.54 -18.94
C ASN A 270 -20.38 -10.31 -18.52
N SER A 271 -21.00 -9.33 -17.85
CA SER A 271 -20.27 -8.14 -17.38
C SER A 271 -19.16 -8.49 -16.38
N MET A 272 -19.39 -9.47 -15.51
CA MET A 272 -18.39 -9.98 -14.57
C MET A 272 -17.23 -10.68 -15.30
N MET A 273 -17.52 -11.44 -16.36
CA MET A 273 -16.47 -12.02 -17.22
C MET A 273 -15.64 -10.94 -17.92
N ILE A 274 -16.28 -9.86 -18.39
CA ILE A 274 -15.60 -8.71 -19.01
C ILE A 274 -14.65 -8.03 -18.01
N VAL A 275 -15.07 -7.82 -16.76
CA VAL A 275 -14.21 -7.22 -15.72
C VAL A 275 -13.00 -8.11 -15.43
N SER A 276 -13.23 -9.40 -15.22
CA SER A 276 -12.15 -10.37 -14.97
C SER A 276 -11.13 -10.41 -16.11
N CYS A 277 -11.60 -10.47 -17.36
CA CYS A 277 -10.75 -10.45 -18.54
C CYS A 277 -9.98 -9.12 -18.65
N ASN A 278 -10.62 -7.97 -18.44
CA ASN A 278 -9.96 -6.66 -18.49
C ASN A 278 -8.85 -6.51 -17.44
N ASN A 279 -9.09 -7.00 -16.21
CA ASN A 279 -8.09 -6.98 -15.14
C ASN A 279 -6.89 -7.87 -15.50
N LEU A 280 -7.16 -9.10 -15.97
CA LEU A 280 -6.10 -10.01 -16.42
C LEU A 280 -5.31 -9.43 -17.59
N TYR A 281 -6.01 -8.90 -18.59
CA TYR A 281 -5.40 -8.34 -19.79
C TYR A 281 -4.56 -7.10 -19.50
N SER A 282 -4.99 -6.25 -18.57
CA SER A 282 -4.19 -5.13 -18.08
C SER A 282 -2.88 -5.63 -17.42
N ASN A 283 -2.95 -6.68 -16.60
CA ASN A 283 -1.78 -7.24 -15.94
C ASN A 283 -0.79 -7.90 -16.90
N GLU A 284 -1.28 -8.54 -17.97
CA GLU A 284 -0.46 -9.18 -19.00
C GLU A 284 0.19 -8.18 -19.98
N LEU A 285 -0.45 -7.04 -20.26
CA LEU A 285 0.10 -6.03 -21.19
C LEU A 285 1.13 -5.11 -20.55
N LEU A 286 1.11 -4.97 -19.22
CA LEU A 286 1.89 -4.00 -18.48
C LEU A 286 3.17 -4.62 -17.89
N PRO A 287 4.34 -3.98 -18.11
CA PRO A 287 5.59 -4.50 -17.56
C PRO A 287 5.61 -4.40 -16.04
N THR A 288 6.22 -5.39 -15.39
CA THR A 288 6.28 -5.55 -13.93
C THR A 288 6.70 -4.26 -13.22
N VAL A 289 7.75 -3.58 -13.73
CA VAL A 289 8.35 -2.36 -13.15
C VAL A 289 7.36 -1.21 -12.97
N ILE A 290 6.38 -1.07 -13.87
CA ILE A 290 5.41 0.04 -13.85
C ILE A 290 3.98 -0.41 -13.60
N ARG A 291 3.75 -1.72 -13.44
CA ARG A 291 2.41 -2.31 -13.40
C ARG A 291 1.53 -1.70 -12.31
N ALA A 292 2.05 -1.56 -11.09
CA ALA A 292 1.29 -1.01 -9.97
C ALA A 292 0.79 0.43 -10.26
N ARG A 293 1.68 1.30 -10.77
CA ARG A 293 1.34 2.69 -11.13
C ARG A 293 0.34 2.73 -12.28
N ALA A 294 0.57 1.91 -13.29
CA ALA A 294 -0.27 1.79 -14.48
C ALA A 294 -1.69 1.31 -14.15
N VAL A 295 -1.83 0.26 -13.33
CA VAL A 295 -3.12 -0.24 -12.86
C VAL A 295 -3.85 0.82 -12.04
N GLY A 296 -3.14 1.59 -11.21
CA GLY A 296 -3.71 2.74 -10.49
C GLY A 296 -4.32 3.78 -11.42
N VAL A 297 -3.59 4.22 -12.45
CA VAL A 297 -4.10 5.18 -13.46
C VAL A 297 -5.32 4.60 -14.20
N ILE A 298 -5.25 3.33 -14.60
CA ILE A 298 -6.37 2.64 -15.25
C ILE A 298 -7.60 2.60 -14.32
N GLY A 299 -7.41 2.31 -13.04
CA GLY A 299 -8.49 2.31 -12.04
C GLY A 299 -9.13 3.68 -11.86
N LEU A 300 -8.33 4.76 -11.81
CA LEU A 300 -8.85 6.13 -11.74
C LEU A 300 -9.69 6.47 -12.97
N THR A 301 -9.22 6.14 -14.18
CA THR A 301 -10.00 6.38 -15.41
C THR A 301 -11.28 5.53 -15.44
N ALA A 302 -11.23 4.28 -15.00
CA ALA A 302 -12.42 3.42 -14.87
C ALA A 302 -13.47 4.06 -13.94
N ASN A 303 -13.04 4.62 -12.82
CA ASN A 303 -13.93 5.30 -11.87
C ASN A 303 -14.55 6.58 -12.46
N MET A 304 -13.83 7.32 -13.30
CA MET A 304 -14.43 8.44 -14.03
C MET A 304 -15.58 7.97 -14.94
N GLY A 305 -15.42 6.82 -15.60
CA GLY A 305 -16.49 6.19 -16.37
C GLY A 305 -17.67 5.75 -15.49
N ALA A 306 -17.39 5.13 -14.34
CA ALA A 306 -18.39 4.75 -13.36
C ALA A 306 -19.23 5.95 -12.87
N SER A 307 -18.59 7.08 -12.59
CA SER A 307 -19.25 8.33 -12.18
C SER A 307 -20.09 8.96 -13.29
N LEU A 308 -19.74 8.73 -14.56
CA LEU A 308 -20.51 9.23 -15.70
C LEU A 308 -21.82 8.45 -15.91
N SER A 309 -21.90 7.20 -15.46
CA SER A 309 -23.09 6.35 -15.63
C SER A 309 -24.36 6.93 -14.97
N PRO A 310 -24.37 7.33 -13.68
CA PRO A 310 -25.52 8.01 -13.08
C PRO A 310 -25.92 9.30 -13.80
N ILE A 311 -25.00 9.98 -14.47
CA ILE A 311 -25.34 11.17 -15.27
C ILE A 311 -26.08 10.72 -16.54
N LEU A 312 -25.61 9.69 -17.22
CA LEU A 312 -26.25 9.15 -18.41
C LEU A 312 -27.64 8.57 -18.13
N ILE A 313 -27.89 7.95 -16.97
CA ILE A 313 -29.24 7.46 -16.65
C ILE A 313 -30.25 8.60 -16.46
N THR A 314 -29.83 9.82 -16.08
CA THR A 314 -30.76 10.96 -16.00
C THR A 314 -31.37 11.36 -17.35
N LEU A 315 -30.76 10.97 -18.48
CA LEU A 315 -31.35 11.18 -19.81
C LEU A 315 -32.66 10.39 -20.00
N THR A 316 -33.01 9.48 -19.10
CA THR A 316 -34.35 8.86 -19.04
C THR A 316 -35.47 9.88 -18.93
N MET A 317 -35.22 11.09 -18.42
CA MET A 317 -36.19 12.21 -18.36
C MET A 317 -36.67 12.65 -19.75
N TYR A 318 -35.82 12.50 -20.78
CA TYR A 318 -36.18 12.83 -22.16
C TYR A 318 -36.71 11.62 -22.92
N SER A 319 -36.08 10.46 -22.75
CA SER A 319 -36.51 9.20 -23.37
C SER A 319 -36.05 8.01 -22.54
N THR A 320 -36.99 7.12 -22.20
CA THR A 320 -36.75 5.93 -21.36
C THR A 320 -35.75 4.95 -21.97
N SER A 321 -35.70 4.84 -23.29
CA SER A 321 -34.83 3.88 -24.00
C SER A 321 -33.43 4.41 -24.30
N LEU A 322 -33.22 5.73 -24.25
CA LEU A 322 -32.02 6.38 -24.76
C LEU A 322 -30.73 5.97 -23.99
N PRO A 323 -30.70 5.96 -22.65
CA PRO A 323 -29.50 5.54 -21.91
C PRO A 323 -29.08 4.10 -22.19
N TRP A 324 -30.05 3.20 -22.41
CA TRP A 324 -29.81 1.80 -22.74
C TRP A 324 -29.16 1.63 -24.10
N ILE A 325 -29.60 2.39 -25.09
CA ILE A 325 -28.98 2.41 -26.42
C ILE A 325 -27.54 2.93 -26.32
N ILE A 326 -27.29 3.99 -25.56
CA ILE A 326 -25.94 4.51 -25.31
C ILE A 326 -25.06 3.44 -24.66
N TYR A 327 -25.54 2.76 -23.63
CA TYR A 327 -24.80 1.69 -22.95
C TYR A 327 -24.48 0.51 -23.88
N GLY A 328 -25.41 0.11 -24.75
CA GLY A 328 -25.18 -0.91 -25.77
C GLY A 328 -24.10 -0.50 -26.77
N VAL A 329 -24.16 0.72 -27.31
CA VAL A 329 -23.19 1.24 -28.29
C VAL A 329 -21.79 1.40 -27.67
N LEU A 330 -21.68 1.92 -26.45
CA LEU A 330 -20.42 2.03 -25.72
C LEU A 330 -19.78 0.66 -25.48
N SER A 331 -20.59 -0.35 -25.16
CA SER A 331 -20.13 -1.73 -24.97
C SER A 331 -19.55 -2.33 -26.25
N ILE A 332 -20.23 -2.15 -27.39
CA ILE A 332 -19.73 -2.63 -28.69
C ILE A 332 -18.44 -1.88 -29.09
N THR A 333 -18.40 -0.57 -28.84
CA THR A 333 -17.21 0.26 -29.10
C THR A 333 -16.01 -0.22 -28.27
N SER A 334 -16.23 -0.63 -27.02
CA SER A 334 -15.20 -1.25 -26.17
C SER A 334 -14.60 -2.51 -26.82
N GLY A 335 -15.44 -3.37 -27.41
CA GLY A 335 -14.99 -4.55 -28.15
C GLY A 335 -14.15 -4.21 -29.38
N LEU A 336 -14.51 -3.13 -30.10
CA LEU A 336 -13.73 -2.64 -31.25
C LEU A 336 -12.38 -2.06 -30.84
N ILE A 337 -12.31 -1.34 -29.71
CA ILE A 337 -11.06 -0.83 -29.15
C ILE A 337 -10.10 -1.99 -28.84
N CYS A 338 -10.62 -3.10 -28.32
CA CYS A 338 -9.83 -4.31 -28.05
C CYS A 338 -9.09 -4.84 -29.30
N LEU A 339 -9.61 -4.64 -30.52
CA LEU A 339 -8.93 -5.06 -31.74
C LEU A 339 -7.59 -4.36 -31.98
N PHE A 340 -7.38 -3.19 -31.40
CA PHE A 340 -6.12 -2.45 -31.52
C PHE A 340 -5.06 -2.89 -30.51
N LEU A 341 -5.41 -3.73 -29.53
CA LEU A 341 -4.47 -4.29 -28.57
C LEU A 341 -3.88 -5.63 -29.08
N PRO A 342 -2.61 -5.93 -28.73
CA PRO A 342 -1.96 -7.17 -29.12
C PRO A 342 -2.51 -8.38 -28.35
N GLU A 343 -2.55 -9.55 -29.00
CA GLU A 343 -2.88 -10.82 -28.35
C GLU A 343 -1.78 -11.22 -27.35
N THR A 344 -2.18 -11.69 -26.17
CA THR A 344 -1.29 -12.09 -25.06
C THR A 344 -1.22 -13.60 -24.84
N LYS A 345 -2.09 -14.39 -25.48
CA LYS A 345 -2.11 -15.84 -25.29
C LYS A 345 -0.74 -16.46 -25.60
N ASN A 346 -0.25 -17.28 -24.66
CA ASN A 346 1.02 -18.02 -24.73
C ASN A 346 2.28 -17.13 -24.89
N LYS A 347 2.22 -15.85 -24.55
CA LYS A 347 3.38 -14.96 -24.53
C LYS A 347 3.94 -14.82 -23.11
N PRO A 348 5.27 -14.71 -22.95
CA PRO A 348 5.85 -14.37 -21.66
C PRO A 348 5.38 -12.97 -21.23
N LEU A 349 5.23 -12.77 -19.92
CA LEU A 349 4.91 -11.46 -19.39
C LEU A 349 6.09 -10.51 -19.65
N PRO A 350 5.82 -9.25 -20.01
CA PRO A 350 6.90 -8.28 -20.16
C PRO A 350 7.48 -7.95 -18.78
N ASP A 351 8.79 -8.15 -18.62
CA ASP A 351 9.50 -7.80 -17.39
C ASP A 351 10.10 -6.40 -17.52
N SER A 352 10.50 -6.00 -18.73
CA SER A 352 11.10 -4.69 -19.01
C SER A 352 10.29 -3.87 -20.02
N ILE A 353 10.52 -2.55 -20.00
CA ILE A 353 9.97 -1.60 -20.97
C ILE A 353 10.53 -1.90 -22.38
N HIS A 354 11.76 -2.43 -22.47
CA HIS A 354 12.37 -2.80 -23.75
C HIS A 354 11.65 -3.97 -24.44
N ASP A 355 11.07 -4.91 -23.68
CA ASP A 355 10.33 -6.05 -24.23
C ASP A 355 9.08 -5.57 -24.98
N VAL A 356 8.37 -4.61 -24.39
CA VAL A 356 7.22 -3.93 -25.00
C VAL A 356 7.59 -3.21 -26.30
N GLU A 357 8.81 -2.69 -26.39
CA GLU A 357 9.30 -2.00 -27.58
C GLU A 357 9.69 -2.97 -28.70
N ASN A 358 10.32 -4.10 -28.36
CA ASN A 358 10.85 -5.07 -29.30
C ASN A 358 9.76 -5.97 -29.94
N GLU A 359 8.64 -6.23 -29.25
CA GLU A 359 7.48 -6.97 -29.77
C GLU A 359 7.00 -6.48 -31.16
N LEU A 360 7.09 -5.17 -31.43
CA LEU A 360 6.65 -4.59 -32.70
C LEU A 360 7.70 -4.70 -33.83
N LYS A 361 9.00 -4.72 -33.48
CA LYS A 361 10.08 -4.98 -34.45
C LYS A 361 10.00 -6.43 -34.94
N GLY A 362 9.79 -7.37 -34.01
CA GLY A 362 9.50 -8.76 -34.32
C GLY A 362 8.27 -8.93 -35.20
N SER A 363 7.12 -8.32 -34.85
CA SER A 363 5.90 -8.44 -35.67
C SER A 363 6.01 -7.84 -37.09
N ARG A 364 6.83 -6.79 -37.28
CA ARG A 364 7.15 -6.25 -38.63
C ARG A 364 8.09 -7.17 -39.39
N GLN A 365 9.15 -7.66 -38.75
CA GLN A 365 10.09 -8.61 -39.35
C GLN A 365 9.40 -9.92 -39.72
N THR A 366 8.54 -10.49 -38.87
CA THR A 366 7.76 -11.70 -39.22
C THR A 366 6.77 -11.44 -40.35
N LYS A 367 6.14 -10.24 -40.42
CA LYS A 367 5.28 -9.88 -41.56
C LYS A 367 6.06 -9.70 -42.85
N GLU A 368 7.26 -9.13 -42.76
CA GLU A 368 8.17 -8.90 -43.88
C GLU A 368 8.78 -10.23 -44.37
N GLU A 369 9.18 -11.11 -43.46
CA GLU A 369 9.67 -12.46 -43.73
C GLU A 369 8.58 -13.37 -44.30
N VAL A 370 7.35 -13.33 -43.78
CA VAL A 370 6.18 -14.04 -44.36
C VAL A 370 5.80 -13.45 -45.73
N ALA A 371 5.97 -12.15 -45.95
CA ALA A 371 5.78 -11.55 -47.26
C ALA A 371 6.87 -11.98 -48.25
N ILE A 372 8.13 -12.01 -47.82
CA ILE A 372 9.27 -12.48 -48.63
C ILE A 372 9.11 -13.95 -49.00
N ILE A 373 8.75 -14.83 -48.05
CA ILE A 373 8.50 -16.26 -48.29
C ILE A 373 7.35 -16.50 -49.28
N LYS A 374 6.32 -15.63 -49.27
CA LYS A 374 5.23 -15.70 -50.26
C LYS A 374 5.65 -15.24 -51.66
N VAL A 375 6.63 -14.34 -51.76
CA VAL A 375 7.12 -13.79 -53.03
C VAL A 375 8.19 -14.68 -53.66
N THR A 376 8.95 -15.45 -52.88
CA THR A 376 10.00 -16.35 -53.39
C THR A 376 9.51 -17.73 -53.82
N ARG A 377 8.20 -17.98 -53.83
CA ARG A 377 7.61 -19.24 -54.30
C ARG A 377 7.27 -19.12 -55.80
N PHE A 378 8.28 -19.25 -56.65
CA PHE A 378 8.13 -19.45 -58.10
C PHE A 378 8.67 -20.81 -58.50
#